data_AF-A0A2H3NYX9-F1
#
_entry.id   AF-A0A2H3NYX9-F1
#
_cell.length_a   1.000
_cell.length_b   1.000
_cell.length_c   1.000
_cell.angle_alpha   90.00
_cell.angle_beta   90.00
_cell.angle_gamma   90.00
#
_symmetry.space_group_name_H-M   'P 1'
#
loop_
_entity.id
_entity.type
_entity.pdbx_description
1 polymer ?
#
loop_
_entity_poly.entity_id
_entity_poly.type
_entity_poly.pdbx_seq_one_letter_code
_entity_poly.pdbx_strand_id
1 'polypeptide(L)'
;MPPIDTLKAARRLQEDGTFSPEQAERIAEVLADADAISVTKADLNEAESRLSAQIEETDERLTAQIKETDERLTAQIEETEARLNTRIDNLGARLDARIGNLEARFEERFASVESRIDNLEARFEERFTSVESRIDNLEARFEERFTSVESRIDNLETQLNARIDSLEAQFEERFASIESRIDSLEARFEERFAMIDRRFESLEATFDARLQAQSEQLSKQLEQMQTRLLQWMLGGFGAVAATVSLLNYLFG
;
A
#
# COMPACT_ATOMS: atom_id res chain seq x y z
N MET A 1 -83.95 -97.61 -20.82
CA MET A 1 -84.71 -98.86 -20.60
C MET A 1 -86.18 -98.49 -20.73
N PRO A 2 -87.07 -99.30 -21.35
CA PRO A 2 -88.49 -98.98 -21.34
C PRO A 2 -88.99 -99.00 -19.87
N PRO A 3 -89.88 -98.08 -19.48
CA PRO A 3 -90.37 -97.98 -18.11
C PRO A 3 -90.98 -99.31 -17.65
N ILE A 4 -90.76 -99.68 -16.39
CA ILE A 4 -91.26 -100.96 -15.84
C ILE A 4 -92.78 -101.03 -16.02
N ASP A 5 -93.23 -102.05 -16.73
CA ASP A 5 -94.65 -102.41 -16.84
C ASP A 5 -95.12 -102.99 -15.50
N THR A 6 -95.76 -102.13 -14.70
CA THR A 6 -96.24 -102.43 -13.34
C THR A 6 -97.21 -103.61 -13.32
N LEU A 7 -98.08 -103.74 -14.32
CA LEU A 7 -99.05 -104.84 -14.43
C LEU A 7 -98.36 -106.18 -14.70
N LYS A 8 -97.34 -106.17 -15.57
CA LYS A 8 -96.56 -107.36 -15.88
C LYS A 8 -95.63 -107.76 -14.74
N ALA A 9 -95.04 -106.80 -14.03
CA ALA A 9 -94.22 -107.04 -12.85
C ALA A 9 -95.04 -107.61 -11.67
N ALA A 10 -96.22 -107.04 -11.40
CA ALA A 10 -97.12 -107.52 -10.35
C ALA A 10 -97.63 -108.95 -10.61
N ARG A 11 -97.96 -109.30 -11.86
CA ARG A 11 -98.37 -110.69 -12.21
C ARG A 11 -97.26 -111.70 -11.96
N ARG A 12 -96.01 -111.40 -12.33
CA ARG A 12 -94.86 -112.29 -12.11
C ARG A 12 -94.58 -112.53 -10.62
N LEU A 13 -94.74 -111.52 -9.78
CA LEU A 13 -94.59 -111.68 -8.32
C LEU A 13 -95.68 -112.59 -7.71
N GLN A 14 -96.82 -112.76 -8.39
CA GLN A 14 -97.92 -113.63 -7.97
C GLN A 14 -97.81 -115.07 -8.52
N GLU A 15 -96.97 -115.34 -9.53
CA GLU A 15 -96.91 -116.63 -10.24
C GLU A 15 -96.55 -117.81 -9.32
N ASP A 16 -95.62 -117.62 -8.38
CA ASP A 16 -95.21 -118.66 -7.42
C ASP A 16 -96.00 -118.61 -6.09
N GLY A 17 -97.10 -117.82 -6.05
CA GLY A 17 -98.00 -117.70 -4.89
C GLY A 17 -97.38 -117.08 -3.63
N THR A 18 -96.18 -116.52 -3.74
CA THR A 18 -95.37 -116.05 -2.60
C THR A 18 -95.81 -114.65 -2.11
N PHE A 19 -96.43 -113.83 -2.96
CA PHE A 19 -96.91 -112.48 -2.64
C PHE A 19 -98.42 -112.35 -2.90
N SER A 20 -99.16 -111.67 -2.01
CA SER A 20 -100.60 -111.41 -2.20
C SER A 20 -100.85 -110.34 -3.29
N PRO A 21 -102.08 -110.22 -3.84
CA PRO A 21 -102.37 -109.28 -4.92
C PRO A 21 -101.99 -107.83 -4.60
N GLU A 22 -102.39 -107.36 -3.42
CA GLU A 22 -102.11 -106.01 -2.92
C GLU A 22 -100.60 -105.80 -2.64
N GLN A 23 -99.90 -106.84 -2.18
CA GLN A 23 -98.45 -106.77 -1.93
C GLN A 23 -97.66 -106.66 -3.24
N ALA A 24 -98.03 -107.45 -4.26
CA ALA A 24 -97.40 -107.44 -5.57
C ALA A 24 -97.61 -106.10 -6.31
N GLU A 25 -98.79 -105.48 -6.17
CA GLU A 25 -99.10 -104.19 -6.78
C GLU A 25 -98.28 -103.05 -6.15
N ARG A 26 -98.22 -102.97 -4.81
CA ARG A 26 -97.37 -101.96 -4.13
C ARG A 26 -95.88 -102.15 -4.43
N ILE A 27 -95.39 -103.39 -4.53
CA ILE A 27 -93.99 -103.64 -4.90
C ILE A 27 -93.74 -103.20 -6.35
N ALA A 28 -94.67 -103.47 -7.28
CA ALA A 28 -94.57 -103.02 -8.66
C ALA A 28 -94.61 -101.48 -8.79
N GLU A 29 -95.44 -100.81 -8.00
CA GLU A 29 -95.52 -99.35 -7.93
C GLU A 29 -94.21 -98.74 -7.38
N VAL A 30 -93.68 -99.27 -6.26
CA VAL A 30 -92.38 -98.85 -5.70
C VAL A 30 -91.23 -99.11 -6.70
N LEU A 31 -91.27 -100.21 -7.46
CA LEU A 31 -90.28 -100.48 -8.50
C LEU A 31 -90.38 -99.51 -9.68
N ALA A 32 -91.59 -99.09 -10.06
CA ALA A 32 -91.80 -98.10 -11.11
C ALA A 32 -91.39 -96.68 -10.67
N ASP A 33 -91.69 -96.30 -9.43
CA ASP A 33 -91.21 -95.05 -8.84
C ASP A 33 -89.68 -95.04 -8.70
N ALA A 34 -89.10 -96.18 -8.28
CA ALA A 34 -87.66 -96.36 -8.24
C ALA A 34 -87.01 -96.28 -9.62
N ASP A 35 -87.62 -96.83 -10.67
CA ASP A 35 -87.16 -96.75 -12.07
C ASP A 35 -87.24 -95.31 -12.61
N ALA A 36 -88.35 -94.61 -12.32
CA ALA A 36 -88.59 -93.23 -12.76
C ALA A 36 -87.65 -92.19 -12.14
N ILE A 37 -87.19 -92.43 -10.90
CA ILE A 37 -86.23 -91.56 -10.20
C ILE A 37 -84.79 -92.07 -10.40
N SER A 38 -84.60 -93.31 -10.85
CA SER A 38 -83.27 -93.86 -11.08
C SER A 38 -82.58 -93.14 -12.24
N VAL A 39 -81.35 -92.70 -12.00
CA VAL A 39 -80.46 -92.30 -13.08
C VAL A 39 -80.22 -93.53 -13.92
N THR A 40 -80.65 -93.49 -15.18
CA THR A 40 -80.42 -94.62 -16.07
C THR A 40 -78.99 -94.53 -16.62
N LYS A 41 -78.45 -95.68 -17.05
CA LYS A 41 -77.17 -95.72 -17.76
C LYS A 41 -77.16 -94.81 -19.00
N ALA A 42 -78.32 -94.57 -19.62
CA ALA A 42 -78.44 -93.67 -20.75
C ALA A 42 -78.23 -92.20 -20.36
N ASP A 43 -78.84 -91.75 -19.26
CA ASP A 43 -78.68 -90.38 -18.75
C ASP A 43 -77.25 -90.11 -18.30
N LEU A 44 -76.61 -91.10 -17.68
CA LEU A 44 -75.20 -91.01 -17.30
C LEU A 44 -74.30 -90.92 -18.54
N ASN A 45 -74.53 -91.75 -19.56
CA ASN A 45 -73.76 -91.70 -20.81
C ASN A 45 -73.94 -90.37 -21.55
N GLU A 46 -75.15 -89.79 -21.52
CA GLU A 46 -75.40 -88.48 -22.13
C GLU A 46 -74.68 -87.36 -21.35
N ALA A 47 -74.74 -87.38 -20.02
CA ALA A 47 -74.00 -86.44 -19.18
C ALA A 47 -72.48 -86.57 -19.37
N GLU A 48 -71.95 -87.79 -19.44
CA GLU A 48 -70.53 -88.07 -19.73
C GLU A 48 -70.12 -87.54 -21.11
N SER A 49 -70.95 -87.75 -22.13
CA SER A 49 -70.71 -87.24 -23.48
C SER A 49 -70.71 -85.71 -23.52
N ARG A 50 -71.65 -85.06 -22.82
CA ARG A 50 -71.71 -83.59 -22.72
C ARG A 50 -70.51 -83.02 -21.97
N LEU A 51 -70.14 -83.62 -20.84
CA LEU A 51 -68.97 -83.20 -20.07
C LEU A 51 -67.68 -83.38 -20.86
N SER A 52 -67.53 -84.50 -21.59
CA SER A 52 -66.37 -84.74 -22.45
C SER A 52 -66.26 -83.67 -23.54
N ALA A 53 -67.37 -83.33 -24.20
CA ALA A 53 -67.40 -82.28 -25.22
C ALA A 53 -67.08 -80.89 -24.63
N GLN A 54 -67.60 -80.56 -23.44
CA GLN A 54 -67.28 -79.28 -22.77
C GLN A 54 -65.83 -79.18 -22.32
N ILE A 55 -65.24 -80.30 -21.88
CA ILE A 55 -63.82 -80.38 -21.54
C ILE A 55 -62.97 -80.15 -22.79
N GLU A 56 -63.30 -80.81 -23.91
CA GLU A 56 -62.61 -80.64 -25.19
C GLU A 56 -62.69 -79.20 -25.71
N GLU A 57 -63.89 -78.60 -25.73
CA GLU A 57 -64.07 -77.20 -26.12
C GLU A 57 -63.29 -76.24 -25.21
N THR A 58 -63.28 -76.51 -23.91
CA THR A 58 -62.53 -75.68 -22.95
C THR A 58 -61.03 -75.82 -23.14
N ASP A 59 -60.53 -77.03 -23.42
CA ASP A 59 -59.12 -77.31 -23.66
C ASP A 59 -58.64 -76.64 -24.96
N GLU A 60 -59.42 -76.74 -26.03
CA GLU A 60 -59.17 -76.04 -27.29
C GLU A 60 -59.13 -74.53 -27.09
N ARG A 61 -60.11 -73.98 -26.36
CA ARG A 61 -60.17 -72.53 -26.06
C ARG A 61 -58.98 -72.07 -25.23
N LEU A 62 -58.63 -72.79 -24.16
CA LEU A 62 -57.50 -72.44 -23.30
C LEU A 62 -56.18 -72.55 -24.07
N THR A 63 -56.01 -73.58 -24.89
CA THR A 63 -54.83 -73.75 -25.76
C THR A 63 -54.70 -72.57 -26.73
N ALA A 64 -55.80 -72.16 -27.37
CA ALA A 64 -55.81 -71.00 -28.25
C ALA A 64 -55.45 -69.69 -27.51
N GLN A 65 -56.05 -69.46 -26.33
CA GLN A 65 -55.78 -68.27 -25.51
C GLN A 65 -54.35 -68.20 -25.00
N ILE A 66 -53.77 -69.34 -24.60
CA ILE A 66 -52.36 -69.45 -24.19
C ILE A 66 -51.46 -69.10 -25.37
N LYS A 67 -51.73 -69.67 -26.55
CA LYS A 67 -50.95 -69.40 -27.76
C LYS A 67 -51.01 -67.92 -28.16
N GLU A 68 -52.19 -67.31 -28.19
CA GLU A 68 -52.36 -65.89 -28.51
C GLU A 68 -51.63 -65.00 -27.48
N THR A 69 -51.70 -65.36 -26.20
CA THR A 69 -51.01 -64.62 -25.14
C THR A 69 -49.49 -64.74 -25.29
N ASP A 70 -48.98 -65.92 -25.60
CA ASP A 70 -47.56 -66.18 -25.81
C ASP A 70 -47.01 -65.39 -27.03
N GLU A 71 -47.74 -65.42 -28.15
CA GLU A 71 -47.40 -64.64 -29.34
C GLU A 71 -47.41 -63.13 -29.04
N ARG A 72 -48.41 -62.66 -28.31
CA ARG A 72 -48.50 -61.24 -27.91
C ARG A 72 -47.38 -60.83 -26.97
N LEU A 73 -47.04 -61.66 -25.98
CA LEU A 73 -45.97 -61.35 -25.02
C LEU A 73 -44.60 -61.37 -25.70
N THR A 74 -44.35 -62.34 -26.57
CA THR A 74 -43.13 -62.40 -27.40
C THR A 74 -42.98 -61.11 -28.23
N ALA A 75 -44.03 -60.70 -28.95
CA ALA A 75 -43.99 -59.47 -29.74
C ALA A 75 -43.75 -58.20 -28.89
N GLN A 76 -44.37 -58.11 -27.71
CA GLN A 76 -44.17 -56.98 -26.79
C GLN A 76 -42.74 -56.92 -26.23
N ILE A 77 -42.13 -58.08 -25.97
CA ILE A 77 -40.74 -58.18 -25.52
C ILE A 77 -39.82 -57.70 -26.64
N GLU A 78 -39.98 -58.22 -27.87
CA GLU A 78 -39.16 -57.82 -29.02
C GLU A 78 -39.26 -56.31 -29.31
N GLU A 79 -40.47 -55.73 -29.26
CA GLU A 79 -40.67 -54.29 -29.44
C GLU A 79 -39.96 -53.48 -28.33
N THR A 80 -40.07 -53.94 -27.08
CA THR A 80 -39.45 -53.28 -25.93
C THR A 80 -37.92 -53.35 -26.03
N GLU A 81 -37.36 -54.50 -26.40
CA GLU A 81 -35.93 -54.68 -26.62
C GLU A 81 -35.42 -53.78 -27.73
N ALA A 82 -36.10 -53.72 -28.88
CA ALA A 82 -35.75 -52.84 -29.98
C ALA A 82 -35.76 -51.36 -29.57
N ARG A 83 -36.78 -50.95 -28.79
CA ARG A 83 -36.89 -49.59 -28.27
C ARG A 83 -35.80 -49.25 -27.26
N LEU A 84 -35.45 -50.20 -26.38
CA LEU A 84 -34.38 -50.01 -25.40
C LEU A 84 -33.01 -49.92 -26.08
N ASN A 85 -32.70 -50.80 -27.03
CA ASN A 85 -31.46 -50.76 -27.80
C ASN A 85 -31.31 -49.42 -28.52
N THR A 86 -32.36 -48.99 -29.23
CA THR A 86 -32.36 -47.67 -29.90
C THR A 86 -32.13 -46.53 -28.92
N ARG A 87 -32.71 -46.60 -27.71
CA ARG A 87 -32.53 -45.55 -26.69
C ARG A 87 -31.12 -45.56 -26.11
N ILE A 88 -30.52 -46.73 -25.92
CA ILE A 88 -29.13 -46.90 -25.46
C ILE A 88 -28.17 -46.32 -26.49
N ASP A 89 -28.33 -46.66 -27.77
CA ASP A 89 -27.48 -46.14 -28.85
C ASP A 89 -27.55 -44.61 -28.95
N ASN A 90 -28.77 -44.06 -28.87
CA ASN A 90 -28.98 -42.61 -28.87
C ASN A 90 -28.35 -41.93 -27.65
N LEU A 91 -28.37 -42.57 -26.47
CA LEU A 91 -27.72 -42.05 -25.27
C LEU A 91 -26.19 -42.12 -25.41
N GLY A 92 -25.65 -43.21 -25.94
CA GLY A 92 -24.22 -43.35 -26.24
C GLY A 92 -23.73 -42.23 -27.16
N ALA A 93 -24.38 -42.06 -28.31
CA ALA A 93 -24.02 -41.02 -29.28
C ALA A 93 -24.11 -39.59 -28.68
N ARG A 94 -25.11 -39.32 -27.84
CA ARG A 94 -25.25 -38.03 -27.14
C ARG A 94 -24.15 -37.80 -26.10
N LEU A 95 -23.75 -38.84 -25.38
CA LEU A 95 -22.67 -38.76 -24.41
C LEU A 95 -21.33 -38.54 -25.12
N ASP A 96 -21.03 -39.29 -26.18
CA ASP A 96 -19.80 -39.13 -26.95
C ASP A 96 -19.68 -37.72 -27.55
N ALA A 97 -20.77 -37.20 -28.13
CA ALA A 97 -20.80 -35.83 -28.65
C ALA A 97 -20.57 -34.78 -27.55
N ARG A 98 -21.13 -34.99 -26.35
CA ARG A 98 -20.97 -34.08 -25.23
C ARG A 98 -19.56 -34.14 -24.64
N ILE A 99 -18.96 -35.32 -24.57
CA ILE A 99 -17.57 -35.52 -24.15
C ILE A 99 -16.64 -34.81 -25.12
N GLY A 100 -16.77 -35.06 -26.44
CA GLY A 100 -15.94 -34.40 -27.44
C GLY A 100 -16.08 -32.86 -27.44
N ASN A 101 -17.29 -32.34 -27.20
CA ASN A 101 -17.48 -30.89 -27.05
C ASN A 101 -16.79 -30.32 -25.80
N LEU A 102 -16.82 -31.06 -24.68
CA LEU A 102 -16.13 -30.65 -23.46
C LEU A 102 -14.61 -30.69 -23.65
N GLU A 103 -14.07 -31.75 -24.24
CA GLU A 103 -12.65 -31.87 -24.56
C GLU A 103 -12.17 -30.70 -25.43
N ALA A 104 -12.88 -30.41 -26.52
CA ALA A 104 -12.55 -29.27 -27.39
C ALA A 104 -12.59 -27.92 -26.66
N ARG A 105 -13.59 -27.71 -25.79
CA ARG A 105 -13.69 -26.49 -24.97
C ARG A 105 -12.60 -26.37 -23.93
N PHE A 106 -12.18 -27.49 -23.34
CA PHE A 106 -11.07 -27.50 -22.40
C PHE A 106 -9.77 -27.19 -23.11
N GLU A 107 -9.51 -27.80 -24.27
CA GLU A 107 -8.32 -27.53 -25.08
C GLU A 107 -8.22 -26.05 -25.46
N GLU A 108 -9.31 -25.46 -25.96
CA GLU A 108 -9.36 -24.03 -26.30
C GLU A 108 -9.09 -23.15 -25.07
N ARG A 109 -9.67 -23.51 -23.91
CA ARG A 109 -9.45 -22.77 -22.66
C ARG A 109 -8.01 -22.90 -22.14
N PHE A 110 -7.41 -24.08 -22.24
CA PHE A 110 -6.02 -24.30 -21.84
C PHE A 110 -5.07 -23.50 -22.72
N ALA A 111 -5.23 -23.55 -24.04
CA ALA A 111 -4.45 -22.74 -24.98
C ALA A 111 -4.61 -21.23 -24.71
N SER A 112 -5.83 -20.78 -24.41
CA SER A 112 -6.08 -19.38 -24.04
C SER A 112 -5.40 -18.99 -22.71
N VAL A 113 -5.38 -19.88 -21.72
CA VAL A 113 -4.70 -19.63 -20.44
C VAL A 113 -3.18 -19.60 -20.63
N GLU A 114 -2.62 -20.53 -21.38
CA GLU A 114 -1.19 -20.58 -21.72
C GLU A 114 -0.75 -19.27 -22.40
N SER A 115 -1.46 -18.85 -23.45
CA SER A 115 -1.17 -17.58 -24.13
C SER A 115 -1.26 -16.36 -23.21
N ARG A 116 -2.20 -16.35 -22.24
CA ARG A 116 -2.30 -15.28 -21.24
C ARG A 116 -1.15 -15.29 -20.25
N ILE A 117 -0.65 -16.47 -19.87
CA ILE A 117 0.52 -16.62 -19.01
C ILE A 117 1.76 -16.11 -19.74
N ASP A 118 2.00 -16.54 -20.98
CA ASP A 118 3.13 -16.07 -21.80
C ASP A 118 3.13 -14.54 -21.95
N ASN A 119 1.94 -13.96 -22.19
CA ASN A 119 1.81 -12.51 -22.29
C ASN A 119 2.13 -11.80 -20.96
N LEU A 120 1.70 -12.37 -19.83
CA LEU A 120 2.00 -11.81 -18.52
C LEU A 120 3.50 -11.90 -18.21
N GLU A 121 4.13 -13.04 -18.49
CA GLU A 121 5.57 -13.23 -18.32
C GLU A 121 6.36 -12.22 -19.14
N ALA A 122 6.05 -12.06 -20.43
CA ALA A 122 6.71 -11.07 -21.28
C ALA A 122 6.55 -9.62 -20.77
N ARG A 123 5.35 -9.27 -20.28
CA ARG A 123 5.09 -7.94 -19.71
C ARG A 123 5.80 -7.72 -18.37
N PHE A 124 5.96 -8.77 -17.57
CA PHE A 124 6.73 -8.68 -16.33
C PHE A 124 8.20 -8.48 -16.64
N GLU A 125 8.77 -9.24 -17.58
CA GLU A 125 10.17 -9.10 -18.00
C GLU A 125 10.45 -7.67 -18.49
N GLU A 126 9.63 -7.14 -19.41
CA GLU A 126 9.77 -5.77 -19.90
C GLU A 126 9.73 -4.73 -18.76
N ARG A 127 8.84 -4.93 -17.78
CA ARG A 127 8.73 -4.05 -16.62
C ARG A 127 9.93 -4.15 -15.70
N PHE A 128 10.46 -5.35 -15.48
CA PHE A 128 11.66 -5.55 -14.67
C PHE A 128 12.87 -4.86 -15.32
N THR A 129 13.11 -5.09 -16.61
CA THR A 129 14.18 -4.40 -17.36
C THR A 129 14.01 -2.88 -17.31
N SER A 130 12.78 -2.37 -17.45
CA SER A 130 12.51 -0.94 -17.36
C SER A 130 12.79 -0.37 -15.96
N VAL A 131 12.47 -1.11 -14.90
CA VAL A 131 12.76 -0.70 -13.52
C VAL A 131 14.26 -0.71 -13.25
N GLU A 132 14.97 -1.75 -13.68
CA GLU A 132 16.43 -1.86 -13.56
C GLU A 132 17.11 -0.67 -14.24
N SER A 133 16.76 -0.37 -15.49
CA SER A 133 17.29 0.80 -16.21
C SER A 133 16.99 2.14 -15.52
N ARG A 134 15.82 2.28 -14.88
CA ARG A 134 15.49 3.48 -14.11
C ARG A 134 16.30 3.59 -12.82
N ILE A 135 16.61 2.48 -12.18
CA ILE A 135 17.47 2.42 -11.00
C ILE A 135 18.89 2.83 -11.40
N ASP A 136 19.46 2.23 -12.44
CA ASP A 136 20.78 2.59 -12.96
C ASP A 136 20.89 4.09 -13.30
N ASN A 137 19.85 4.64 -13.94
CA ASN A 137 19.80 6.06 -14.25
C ASN A 137 19.76 6.95 -12.99
N LEU A 138 19.00 6.54 -11.97
CA LEU A 138 18.94 7.28 -10.71
C LEU A 138 20.27 7.21 -9.98
N GLU A 139 20.91 6.05 -9.91
CA GLU A 139 22.24 5.88 -9.32
C GLU A 139 23.27 6.78 -10.00
N ALA A 140 23.34 6.78 -11.34
CA ALA A 140 24.24 7.65 -12.09
C ALA A 140 23.99 9.13 -11.82
N ARG A 141 22.72 9.56 -11.75
CA ARG A 141 22.36 10.96 -11.44
C ARG A 141 22.67 11.35 -10.01
N PHE A 142 22.56 10.43 -9.06
CA PHE A 142 22.95 10.68 -7.68
C PHE A 142 24.47 10.83 -7.56
N GLU A 143 25.24 9.96 -8.22
CA GLU A 143 26.69 10.04 -8.24
C GLU A 143 27.17 11.38 -8.83
N GLU A 144 26.65 11.78 -9.99
CA GLU A 144 26.97 13.08 -10.62
C GLU A 144 26.66 14.26 -9.68
N ARG A 145 25.52 14.21 -8.98
CA ARG A 145 25.13 15.25 -8.02
C ARG A 145 26.03 15.27 -6.79
N PHE A 146 26.44 14.11 -6.28
CA PHE A 146 27.38 14.02 -5.16
C PHE A 146 28.72 14.65 -5.53
N THR A 147 29.30 14.25 -6.66
CA THR A 147 30.55 14.84 -7.18
C THR A 147 30.43 16.36 -7.38
N SER A 148 29.28 16.82 -7.92
CA SER A 148 29.03 18.26 -8.11
C SER A 148 28.96 19.02 -6.77
N VAL A 149 28.34 18.44 -5.75
CA VAL A 149 28.26 19.05 -4.42
C VAL A 149 29.62 19.08 -3.74
N GLU A 150 30.39 17.99 -3.81
CA GLU A 150 31.75 17.90 -3.28
C GLU A 150 32.65 18.99 -3.90
N SER A 151 32.65 19.09 -5.23
CA SER A 151 33.41 20.15 -5.94
C SER A 151 32.99 21.57 -5.56
N ARG A 152 31.70 21.80 -5.31
CA ARG A 152 31.20 23.11 -4.84
C ARG A 152 31.66 23.42 -3.42
N ILE A 153 31.72 22.42 -2.55
CA ILE A 153 32.22 22.57 -1.18
C ILE A 153 33.72 22.89 -1.21
N ASP A 154 34.52 22.16 -1.97
CA ASP A 154 35.97 22.40 -2.11
C ASP A 154 36.26 23.82 -2.63
N ASN A 155 35.49 24.27 -3.63
CA ASN A 155 35.63 25.62 -4.17
C ASN A 155 35.23 26.69 -3.14
N LEU A 156 34.16 26.48 -2.37
CA LEU A 156 33.76 27.39 -1.30
C LEU A 156 34.81 27.46 -0.19
N GLU A 157 35.38 26.32 0.21
CA GLU A 157 36.46 26.26 1.20
C GLU A 157 37.68 27.03 0.71
N THR A 158 38.09 26.81 -0.54
CA THR A 158 39.21 27.53 -1.17
C THR A 158 38.97 29.04 -1.20
N GLN A 159 37.77 29.47 -1.60
CA GLN A 159 37.41 30.89 -1.65
C GLN A 159 37.35 31.54 -0.27
N LEU A 160 36.83 30.83 0.73
CA LEU A 160 36.77 31.33 2.10
C LEU A 160 38.17 31.49 2.69
N ASN A 161 39.04 30.50 2.52
CA ASN A 161 40.44 30.58 2.97
C ASN A 161 41.17 31.76 2.32
N ALA A 162 41.07 31.90 0.98
CA ALA A 162 41.69 33.03 0.28
C ALA A 162 41.15 34.40 0.74
N ARG A 163 39.87 34.49 1.10
CA ARG A 163 39.27 35.71 1.63
C ARG A 163 39.72 36.00 3.06
N ILE A 164 39.91 34.98 3.88
CA ILE A 164 40.47 35.11 5.23
C ILE A 164 41.91 35.62 5.13
N ASP A 165 42.76 34.97 4.32
CA ASP A 165 44.16 35.38 4.10
C ASP A 165 44.25 36.84 3.62
N SER A 166 43.37 37.23 2.69
CA SER A 166 43.31 38.62 2.20
C SER A 166 42.89 39.62 3.26
N LEU A 167 41.98 39.25 4.16
CA LEU A 167 41.57 40.11 5.28
C LEU A 167 42.68 40.23 6.33
N GLU A 168 43.36 39.13 6.65
CA GLU A 168 44.51 39.13 7.56
C GLU A 168 45.63 40.05 7.03
N ALA A 169 45.97 39.95 5.75
CA ALA A 169 46.96 40.84 5.12
C ALA A 169 46.55 42.32 5.16
N GLN A 170 45.27 42.63 4.89
CA GLN A 170 44.75 44.00 4.98
C GLN A 170 44.78 44.55 6.41
N PHE A 171 44.50 43.71 7.42
CA PHE A 171 44.59 44.11 8.81
C PHE A 171 46.04 44.38 9.20
N GLU A 172 46.97 43.52 8.82
CA GLU A 172 48.41 43.71 9.09
C GLU A 172 48.92 45.02 8.49
N GLU A 173 48.59 45.30 7.23
CA GLU A 173 48.96 46.57 6.57
C GLU A 173 48.39 47.79 7.30
N ARG A 174 47.12 47.70 7.75
CA ARG A 174 46.49 48.77 8.52
C ARG A 174 47.13 48.98 9.89
N PHE A 175 47.50 47.91 10.59
CA PHE A 175 48.19 48.01 11.87
C PHE A 175 49.57 48.65 11.70
N ALA A 176 50.36 48.21 10.72
CA ALA A 176 51.65 48.81 10.40
C ALA A 176 51.53 50.30 10.04
N SER A 177 50.48 50.68 9.28
CA SER A 177 50.21 52.08 8.97
C SER A 177 49.84 52.90 10.21
N ILE A 178 49.07 52.33 11.14
CA ILE A 178 48.73 52.99 12.42
C ILE A 178 49.97 53.17 13.27
N GLU A 179 50.82 52.15 13.41
CA GLU A 179 52.07 52.19 14.16
C GLU A 179 52.99 53.30 13.63
N SER A 180 53.20 53.35 12.31
CA SER A 180 53.99 54.42 11.67
C SER A 180 53.41 55.82 11.90
N ARG A 181 52.08 55.96 11.94
CA ARG A 181 51.43 57.24 12.25
C ARG A 181 51.63 57.65 13.71
N ILE A 182 51.63 56.69 14.64
CA ILE A 182 51.92 56.92 16.05
C ILE A 182 53.36 57.38 16.21
N ASP A 183 54.33 56.66 15.63
CA ASP A 183 55.76 57.05 15.65
C ASP A 183 55.96 58.47 15.11
N SER A 184 55.29 58.81 14.00
CA SER A 184 55.35 60.15 13.42
C SER A 184 54.76 61.22 14.34
N LEU A 185 53.67 60.92 15.04
CA LEU A 185 53.07 61.84 16.01
C LEU A 185 53.98 62.03 17.23
N GLU A 186 54.56 60.95 17.75
CA GLU A 186 55.52 61.00 18.86
C GLU A 186 56.73 61.87 18.51
N ALA A 187 57.33 61.68 17.33
CA ALA A 187 58.44 62.50 16.86
C ALA A 187 58.08 63.99 16.72
N ARG A 188 56.88 64.31 16.20
CA ARG A 188 56.38 65.69 16.11
C ARG A 188 56.15 66.31 17.48
N PHE A 189 55.65 65.53 18.45
CA PHE A 189 55.49 66.01 19.82
C PHE A 189 56.84 66.31 20.45
N GLU A 190 57.82 65.42 20.31
CA GLU A 190 59.18 65.61 20.82
C GLU A 190 59.83 66.88 20.24
N GLU A 191 59.74 67.08 18.92
CA GLU A 191 60.25 68.29 18.26
C GLU A 191 59.56 69.55 18.79
N ARG A 192 58.24 69.49 19.00
CA ARG A 192 57.46 70.62 19.50
C ARG A 192 57.79 70.94 20.95
N PHE A 193 58.02 69.94 21.80
CA PHE A 193 58.48 70.15 23.19
C PHE A 193 59.87 70.75 23.22
N ALA A 194 60.82 70.24 22.43
CA ALA A 194 62.14 70.84 22.31
C ALA A 194 62.10 72.30 21.81
N MET A 195 61.16 72.63 20.90
CA MET A 195 60.93 74.00 20.48
C MET A 195 60.37 74.88 21.60
N ILE A 196 59.45 74.34 22.41
CA ILE A 196 58.91 75.02 23.59
C ILE A 196 60.02 75.29 24.60
N ASP A 197 60.88 74.31 24.90
CA ASP A 197 62.00 74.46 25.82
C ASP A 197 62.95 75.57 25.37
N ARG A 198 63.35 75.57 24.08
CA ARG A 198 64.17 76.67 23.52
C ARG A 198 63.49 78.03 23.62
N ARG A 199 62.17 78.11 23.45
CA ARG A 199 61.42 79.37 23.61
C ARG A 199 61.41 79.83 25.07
N PHE A 200 61.30 78.89 26.01
CA PHE A 200 61.41 79.20 27.45
C PHE A 200 62.80 79.68 27.82
N GLU A 201 63.87 78.99 27.39
CA GLU A 201 65.26 79.43 27.59
C GLU A 201 65.50 80.82 27.01
N SER A 202 65.00 81.08 25.80
CA SER A 202 65.09 82.41 25.18
C SER A 202 64.31 83.47 25.96
N LEU A 203 63.11 83.15 26.47
CA LEU A 203 62.31 84.08 27.27
C LEU A 203 63.02 84.40 28.58
N GLU A 204 63.54 83.40 29.27
CA GLU A 204 64.31 83.54 30.52
C GLU A 204 65.52 84.45 30.29
N ALA A 205 66.33 84.19 29.24
CA ALA A 205 67.46 85.03 28.89
C ALA A 205 67.06 86.49 28.58
N THR A 206 65.96 86.71 27.86
CA THR A 206 65.48 88.08 27.59
C THR A 206 64.96 88.78 28.85
N PHE A 207 64.37 88.04 29.78
CA PHE A 207 63.88 88.57 31.05
C PHE A 207 65.03 88.97 31.96
N ASP A 208 66.05 88.12 32.08
CA ASP A 208 67.28 88.40 32.83
C ASP A 208 68.00 89.62 32.27
N ALA A 209 68.16 89.71 30.95
CA ALA A 209 68.77 90.87 30.29
C ALA A 209 67.99 92.16 30.58
N ARG A 210 66.65 92.10 30.59
CA ARG A 210 65.80 93.25 30.90
C ARG A 210 65.88 93.66 32.38
N LEU A 211 65.90 92.70 33.30
CA LEU A 211 66.09 92.97 34.74
C LEU A 211 67.45 93.61 35.01
N GLN A 212 68.50 93.08 34.39
CA GLN A 212 69.85 93.64 34.51
C GLN A 212 69.90 95.07 33.96
N ALA A 213 69.32 95.32 32.79
CA ALA A 213 69.23 96.67 32.22
C ALA A 213 68.44 97.64 33.11
N GLN A 214 67.32 97.19 33.72
CA GLN A 214 66.56 98.02 34.67
C GLN A 214 67.36 98.31 35.95
N SER A 215 68.07 97.33 36.50
CA SER A 215 68.95 97.50 37.66
C SER A 215 70.06 98.52 37.38
N GLU A 216 70.71 98.41 36.22
CA GLU A 216 71.72 99.38 35.77
C GLU A 216 71.15 100.79 35.53
N GLN A 217 69.92 100.88 35.01
CA GLN A 217 69.26 102.17 34.85
C GLN A 217 68.92 102.80 36.20
N LEU A 218 68.41 102.02 37.16
CA LEU A 218 68.12 102.49 38.51
C LEU A 218 69.38 102.91 39.25
N SER A 219 70.48 102.15 39.13
CA SER A 219 71.76 102.52 39.73
C SER A 219 72.29 103.84 39.17
N LYS A 220 72.24 104.02 37.83
CA LYS A 220 72.57 105.31 37.19
C LYS A 220 71.66 106.44 37.66
N GLN A 221 70.36 106.21 37.82
CA GLN A 221 69.43 107.22 38.34
C GLN A 221 69.77 107.62 39.78
N LEU A 222 70.09 106.65 40.64
CA LEU A 222 70.52 106.90 42.02
C LEU A 222 71.83 107.67 42.07
N GLU A 223 72.82 107.31 41.26
CA GLU A 223 74.11 108.01 41.17
C GLU A 223 73.93 109.45 40.67
N GLN A 224 73.07 109.66 39.66
CA GLN A 224 72.70 111.01 39.20
C GLN A 224 71.98 111.81 40.28
N MET A 225 71.06 111.20 41.04
CA MET A 225 70.42 111.87 42.18
C MET A 225 71.43 112.22 43.28
N GLN A 226 72.33 111.31 43.63
CA GLN A 226 73.40 111.56 44.60
C GLN A 226 74.33 112.69 44.13
N THR A 227 74.71 112.70 42.85
CA THR A 227 75.54 113.76 42.25
C THR A 227 74.83 115.11 42.28
N ARG A 228 73.53 115.15 41.95
CA ARG A 228 72.71 116.35 42.05
C ARG A 228 72.58 116.82 43.50
N LEU A 229 72.38 115.91 44.46
CA LEU A 229 72.35 116.23 45.88
C LEU A 229 73.71 116.78 46.34
N LEU A 230 74.84 116.21 45.91
CA LEU A 230 76.18 116.73 46.19
C LEU A 230 76.40 118.12 45.58
N GLN A 231 75.98 118.34 44.34
CA GLN A 231 76.02 119.67 43.71
C GLN A 231 75.13 120.68 44.44
N TRP A 232 73.93 120.28 44.85
CA TRP A 232 73.01 121.13 45.61
C TRP A 232 73.53 121.40 47.02
N MET A 233 74.15 120.42 47.68
CA MET A 233 74.84 120.60 48.95
C MET A 233 76.07 121.49 48.80
N LEU A 234 76.91 121.33 47.79
CA LEU A 234 78.07 122.20 47.54
C LEU A 234 77.66 123.63 47.19
N GLY A 235 76.64 123.81 46.34
CA GLY A 235 76.09 125.12 46.01
C GLY A 235 75.38 125.78 47.20
N GLY A 236 74.63 124.99 48.00
CA GLY A 236 73.96 125.43 49.21
C GLY A 236 74.95 125.79 50.32
N PHE A 237 75.95 124.96 50.60
CA PHE A 237 77.05 125.27 51.53
C PHE A 237 77.89 126.45 51.02
N GLY A 238 78.13 126.57 49.72
CA GLY A 238 78.80 127.74 49.14
C GLY A 238 78.01 129.02 49.35
N ALA A 239 76.69 128.98 49.18
CA ALA A 239 75.81 130.12 49.44
C ALA A 239 75.72 130.46 50.93
N VAL A 240 75.63 129.47 51.81
CA VAL A 240 75.60 129.67 53.28
C VAL A 240 76.96 130.17 53.79
N ALA A 241 78.07 129.64 53.29
CA ALA A 241 79.40 130.14 53.62
C ALA A 241 79.60 131.59 53.11
N ALA A 242 79.11 131.91 51.92
CA ALA A 242 79.16 133.28 51.39
C ALA A 242 78.30 134.26 52.22
N THR A 243 77.11 133.86 52.68
CA THR A 243 76.28 134.71 53.55
C THR A 243 76.84 134.84 54.95
N VAL A 244 77.40 133.77 55.53
CA VAL A 244 78.09 133.82 56.82
C VAL A 244 79.36 134.68 56.74
N SER A 245 80.15 134.57 55.66
CA SER A 245 81.30 135.47 55.43
C SER A 245 80.89 136.93 55.21
N LEU A 246 79.80 137.20 54.49
CA LEU A 246 79.24 138.55 54.34
C LEU A 246 78.74 139.12 55.68
N LEU A 247 78.07 138.30 56.51
CA LEU A 247 77.64 138.68 57.85
C LEU A 247 78.83 138.93 58.79
N ASN A 248 79.88 138.10 58.72
CA ASN A 248 81.07 138.26 59.55
C ASN A 248 81.93 139.48 59.13
N TYR A 249 81.84 139.92 57.87
CA TYR A 249 82.50 141.13 57.36
C TYR A 249 81.71 142.42 57.63
N LEU A 250 80.41 142.32 57.95
CA LEU A 250 79.52 143.45 58.23
C LEU A 250 79.29 143.72 59.73
N PHE A 251 79.72 142.83 60.62
CA PHE A 251 79.53 142.94 62.08
C PHE A 251 80.80 142.74 62.93
N GLY A 252 81.97 142.66 62.29
CA GLY A 252 83.29 142.70 62.93
C GLY A 252 84.04 143.99 62.60
#